data_AF-A0A554R8K6-F1
#
_entry.id   AF-A0A554R8K6-F1
#
_cell.length_a   1.000
_cell.length_b   1.000
_cell.length_c   1.000
_cell.angle_alpha   90.00
_cell.angle_beta   90.00
_cell.angle_gamma   90.00
#
_symmetry.space_group_name_H-M   'P 1'
#
loop_
_entity.id
_entity.type
_entity.pdbx_description
1 polymer ?
#
loop_
_entity_poly.entity_id
_entity_poly.type
_entity_poly.pdbx_seq_one_letter_code
_entity_poly.pdbx_strand_id
1 'polypeptide(L)'
;MLCVGGCSAEHDEPVRVLATGQENLPAAVQASVDNPATPTELRIGNEAAVVLAIKTTSDGSLIPPEDVSKVGWWADSAFPGAGAGTVVITGHINDVYAGDGFGKKFSSLTPGSIVVLTGADGQEWSYRIDTVDQYRKDGELPVERLNRMDGPETLALITCGGEFVGPPLGYEDNDIAWATRIPDLS
;
A
#
# COMPACT_ATOMS: atom_id res chain seq x y z
N MET A 1 38.42 14.14 46.40
CA MET A 1 38.88 12.88 46.99
C MET A 1 39.01 11.89 45.84
N LEU A 2 40.26 11.58 45.47
CA LEU A 2 40.62 10.65 44.40
C LEU A 2 40.91 9.29 45.08
N CYS A 3 40.29 8.20 44.62
CA CYS A 3 40.74 6.85 44.93
C CYS A 3 40.82 6.03 43.64
N VAL A 4 41.92 5.29 43.54
CA VAL A 4 42.44 4.50 42.43
C VAL A 4 42.26 3.01 42.77
N GLY A 5 42.18 2.15 41.74
CA GLY A 5 42.48 0.72 41.80
C GLY A 5 41.27 -0.15 41.46
N GLY A 6 41.36 -1.22 40.68
CA GLY A 6 42.49 -1.95 40.09
C GLY A 6 41.94 -3.26 39.49
N CYS A 7 42.67 -3.82 38.52
CA CYS A 7 42.34 -4.99 37.70
C CYS A 7 42.22 -6.32 38.48
N SER A 8 41.45 -7.29 37.96
CA SER A 8 41.99 -8.50 37.30
C SER A 8 40.90 -9.53 36.96
N ALA A 9 41.13 -10.21 35.84
CA ALA A 9 40.31 -11.27 35.25
C ALA A 9 40.60 -12.63 35.87
N GLU A 10 39.62 -13.54 35.86
CA GLU A 10 39.86 -15.00 35.83
C GLU A 10 38.80 -15.71 34.97
N HIS A 11 39.29 -16.71 34.24
CA HIS A 11 38.64 -17.51 33.22
C HIS A 11 37.65 -18.55 33.77
N ASP A 12 36.58 -18.82 33.02
CA ASP A 12 36.07 -20.20 32.88
C ASP A 12 35.41 -20.37 31.50
N GLU A 13 35.99 -21.25 30.69
CA GLU A 13 35.42 -21.90 29.50
C GLU A 13 35.94 -23.35 29.58
N PRO A 14 35.24 -24.42 29.13
CA PRO A 14 34.18 -24.38 28.11
C PRO A 14 32.99 -25.34 28.36
N VAL A 15 31.86 -25.09 27.70
CA VAL A 15 30.99 -26.18 27.23
C VAL A 15 30.77 -26.04 25.74
N ARG A 16 31.45 -26.91 24.99
CA ARG A 16 31.14 -27.18 23.57
C ARG A 16 29.73 -27.76 23.47
N VAL A 17 28.83 -27.01 22.86
CA VAL A 17 27.70 -27.60 22.13
C VAL A 17 28.00 -27.46 20.65
N LEU A 18 28.45 -28.57 20.05
CA LEU A 18 28.43 -28.75 18.61
C LEU A 18 26.96 -28.96 18.21
N ALA A 19 26.38 -27.97 17.55
CA ALA A 19 25.22 -28.17 16.69
C ALA A 19 25.41 -27.28 15.45
N THR A 20 25.94 -27.92 14.42
CA THR A 20 26.04 -27.44 13.05
C THR A 20 24.64 -27.18 12.49
N GLY A 21 24.37 -25.95 12.06
CA GLY A 21 23.15 -25.62 11.35
C GLY A 21 23.16 -24.30 10.58
N GLN A 22 24.29 -23.58 10.55
CA GLN A 22 24.36 -22.27 9.92
C GLN A 22 25.69 -22.03 9.20
N GLU A 23 26.15 -23.02 8.45
CA GLU A 23 27.17 -22.83 7.43
C GLU A 23 26.61 -23.34 6.09
N ASN A 24 26.86 -22.60 5.01
CA ASN A 24 26.23 -22.75 3.69
C ASN A 24 24.71 -22.47 3.62
N LEU A 25 24.27 -21.33 4.16
CA LEU A 25 23.08 -20.70 3.59
C LEU A 25 23.47 -20.19 2.19
N PRO A 26 22.74 -20.53 1.11
CA PRO A 26 22.88 -19.77 -0.13
C PRO A 26 22.71 -18.29 0.24
N ALA A 27 23.50 -17.41 -0.38
CA ALA A 27 23.30 -15.98 -0.24
C ALA A 27 21.80 -15.73 -0.36
N ALA A 28 21.21 -15.08 0.65
CA ALA A 28 19.81 -14.71 0.60
C ALA A 28 19.60 -14.08 -0.78
N VAL A 29 18.70 -14.66 -1.57
CA VAL A 29 18.24 -13.99 -2.78
C VAL A 29 17.64 -12.70 -2.24
N GLN A 30 18.44 -11.64 -2.29
CA GLN A 30 17.93 -10.30 -2.22
C GLN A 30 17.07 -10.22 -3.47
N ALA A 31 15.77 -10.44 -3.32
CA ALA A 31 14.85 -9.67 -4.12
C ALA A 31 14.99 -8.24 -3.60
N SER A 32 16.10 -7.58 -3.95
CA SER A 32 16.03 -6.15 -4.14
C SER A 32 15.19 -5.99 -5.39
N VAL A 33 13.97 -5.52 -5.24
CA VAL A 33 13.46 -4.64 -6.28
C VAL A 33 14.37 -3.43 -6.25
N ASP A 34 15.37 -3.41 -7.13
CA ASP A 34 16.43 -2.42 -7.20
C ASP A 34 15.92 -1.00 -7.52
N ASN A 35 14.61 -0.79 -7.72
CA ASN A 35 14.03 0.54 -7.86
C ASN A 35 12.50 0.49 -7.70
N PRO A 36 11.90 0.86 -6.55
CA PRO A 36 10.45 1.04 -6.48
C PRO A 36 10.03 2.14 -7.45
N ALA A 37 9.29 1.80 -8.50
CA ALA A 37 8.87 2.79 -9.51
C ALA A 37 7.55 3.44 -9.13
N THR A 38 7.42 4.73 -9.46
CA THR A 38 6.15 5.44 -9.32
C THR A 38 5.10 4.75 -10.21
N PRO A 39 3.94 4.34 -9.67
CA PRO A 39 2.86 3.79 -10.50
C PRO A 39 2.34 4.85 -11.46
N THR A 40 2.17 4.48 -12.72
CA THR A 40 1.67 5.36 -13.78
C THR A 40 0.34 4.89 -14.36
N GLU A 41 -0.03 3.63 -14.15
CA GLU A 41 -1.29 3.07 -14.62
C GLU A 41 -1.88 2.09 -13.59
N LEU A 42 -3.20 2.12 -13.43
CA LEU A 42 -3.99 1.13 -12.71
C LEU A 42 -4.94 0.47 -13.70
N ARG A 43 -4.87 -0.87 -13.81
CA ARG A 43 -5.74 -1.67 -14.65
C ARG A 43 -6.66 -2.56 -13.83
N ILE A 44 -7.94 -2.53 -14.19
CA ILE A 44 -9.01 -3.36 -13.61
C ILE A 44 -9.75 -4.02 -14.76
N GLY A 45 -9.62 -5.35 -14.89
CA GLY A 45 -10.14 -6.07 -16.05
C GLY A 45 -9.47 -5.59 -17.35
N ASN A 46 -10.29 -5.09 -18.28
CA ASN A 46 -9.90 -4.58 -19.60
C ASN A 46 -9.80 -3.05 -19.67
N GLU A 47 -10.00 -2.35 -18.56
CA GLU A 47 -9.97 -0.89 -18.48
C GLU A 47 -8.78 -0.42 -17.64
N ALA A 48 -8.20 0.71 -18.02
CA ALA A 48 -7.04 1.29 -17.36
C ALA A 48 -7.24 2.79 -17.11
N ALA A 49 -6.63 3.28 -16.03
CA ALA A 49 -6.57 4.69 -15.69
C ALA A 49 -5.13 5.13 -15.45
N VAL A 50 -4.83 6.38 -15.84
CA VAL A 50 -3.58 7.03 -15.49
C VAL A 50 -3.54 7.25 -13.98
N VAL A 51 -2.41 6.88 -13.38
CA VAL A 51 -2.11 7.11 -11.96
C VAL A 51 -1.22 8.36 -11.86
N LEU A 52 -1.63 9.31 -11.02
CA LEU A 52 -0.86 10.51 -10.71
C LEU A 52 -0.37 10.45 -9.26
N ALA A 53 0.86 10.88 -9.02
CA ALA A 53 1.34 11.06 -7.64
C ALA A 53 0.60 12.24 -6.99
N ILE A 54 0.02 12.01 -5.83
CA ILE A 54 -0.67 13.01 -5.01
C ILE A 54 -0.14 12.99 -3.58
N LYS A 55 -0.35 14.08 -2.85
CA LYS A 55 0.00 14.21 -1.44
C LYS A 55 -1.22 14.64 -0.64
N THR A 56 -1.16 14.42 0.66
CA THR A 56 -2.15 15.01 1.55
C THR A 56 -2.05 16.53 1.53
N THR A 57 -3.19 17.20 1.63
CA THR A 57 -3.29 18.64 1.86
C THR A 57 -2.81 18.98 3.27
N SER A 58 -2.65 20.28 3.55
CA SER A 58 -2.16 20.76 4.86
C SER A 58 -3.07 20.39 6.04
N ASP A 59 -4.34 20.10 5.79
CA ASP A 59 -5.32 19.61 6.76
C ASP A 59 -5.38 18.08 6.85
N GLY A 60 -4.53 17.36 6.10
CA GLY A 60 -4.43 15.91 6.12
C GLY A 60 -5.35 15.18 5.14
N SER A 61 -6.12 15.89 4.31
CA SER A 61 -7.02 15.26 3.34
C SER A 61 -6.25 14.67 2.15
N LEU A 62 -6.65 13.48 1.69
CA LEU A 62 -6.14 12.89 0.45
C LEU A 62 -7.17 13.11 -0.66
N ILE A 63 -6.84 13.96 -1.63
CA ILE A 63 -7.77 14.38 -2.69
C ILE A 63 -7.39 13.70 -4.01
N PRO A 64 -8.29 12.94 -4.66
CA PRO A 64 -8.04 12.38 -5.98
C PRO A 64 -7.83 13.47 -7.05
N PRO A 65 -7.27 13.12 -8.23
CA PRO A 65 -7.16 14.06 -9.34
C PRO A 65 -8.53 14.62 -9.79
N GLU A 66 -8.54 15.89 -10.19
CA GLU A 66 -9.76 16.58 -10.70
C GLU A 66 -10.37 15.86 -11.91
N ASP A 67 -9.53 15.32 -12.79
CA ASP A 67 -9.98 14.48 -13.90
C ASP A 67 -10.44 13.13 -13.36
N VAL A 68 -11.76 12.92 -13.28
CA VAL A 68 -12.39 11.72 -12.71
C VAL A 68 -12.03 10.43 -13.44
N SER A 69 -11.49 10.50 -14.66
CA SER A 69 -10.99 9.31 -15.37
C SER A 69 -9.63 8.82 -14.84
N LYS A 70 -8.95 9.64 -14.03
CA LYS A 70 -7.64 9.36 -13.44
C LYS A 70 -7.76 9.00 -11.96
N VAL A 71 -6.70 8.41 -11.44
CA VAL A 71 -6.59 8.04 -10.03
C VAL A 71 -5.30 8.59 -9.44
N GLY A 72 -5.26 8.76 -8.12
CA GLY A 72 -4.12 9.30 -7.39
C GLY A 72 -3.45 8.23 -6.54
N TRP A 73 -2.13 8.06 -6.68
CA TRP A 73 -1.32 7.33 -5.72
C TRP A 73 -0.84 8.27 -4.62
N TRP A 74 -1.07 7.90 -3.37
CA TRP A 74 -0.57 8.68 -2.23
C TRP A 74 0.95 8.49 -2.11
N ALA A 75 1.70 9.54 -2.43
CA ALA A 75 3.16 9.49 -2.54
C ALA A 75 3.90 9.22 -1.23
N ASP A 76 3.23 9.35 -0.08
CA ASP A 76 3.80 9.00 1.24
C ASP A 76 3.44 7.56 1.65
N SER A 77 2.63 6.84 0.86
CA SER A 77 2.35 5.41 1.04
C SER A 77 3.46 4.55 0.44
N ALA A 78 3.38 3.22 0.62
CA ALA A 78 4.36 2.31 0.05
C ALA A 78 4.36 2.38 -1.48
N PHE A 79 5.51 2.06 -2.07
CA PHE A 79 5.62 1.86 -3.51
C PHE A 79 5.16 0.45 -3.88
N PRO A 80 4.51 0.27 -5.04
CA PRO A 80 4.28 -1.06 -5.56
C PRO A 80 5.63 -1.73 -5.86
N GLY A 81 5.72 -3.04 -5.64
CA GLY A 81 6.98 -3.75 -5.83
C GLY A 81 7.82 -3.86 -4.56
N ALA A 82 7.70 -2.95 -3.60
CA ALA A 82 8.59 -2.82 -2.45
C ALA A 82 8.66 -4.06 -1.53
N GLY A 83 7.70 -4.98 -1.63
CA GLY A 83 7.63 -6.21 -0.84
C GLY A 83 7.02 -6.00 0.56
N ALA A 84 6.79 -4.76 0.97
CA ALA A 84 6.22 -4.41 2.26
C ALA A 84 5.39 -3.12 2.23
N GLY A 85 4.54 -2.96 3.25
CA GLY A 85 3.71 -1.78 3.44
C GLY A 85 2.43 -1.76 2.61
N THR A 86 1.71 -0.64 2.69
CA THR A 86 0.43 -0.42 1.99
C THR A 86 0.62 0.61 0.89
N VAL A 87 0.34 0.22 -0.36
CA VAL A 87 0.21 1.11 -1.50
C VAL A 87 -1.22 1.66 -1.49
N VAL A 88 -1.39 2.98 -1.53
CA VAL A 88 -2.72 3.60 -1.48
C VAL A 88 -3.03 4.32 -2.79
N ILE A 89 -4.12 3.93 -3.43
CA ILE A 89 -4.69 4.60 -4.62
C ILE A 89 -6.08 5.14 -4.26
N THR A 90 -6.41 6.34 -4.72
CA THR A 90 -7.74 6.91 -4.58
C THR A 90 -8.30 7.45 -5.89
N GLY A 91 -9.62 7.41 -6.06
CA GLY A 91 -10.31 7.89 -7.25
C GLY A 91 -11.71 8.41 -6.94
N HIS A 92 -12.24 9.28 -7.79
CA HIS A 92 -13.62 9.73 -7.68
C HIS A 92 -14.61 8.63 -8.13
N ILE A 93 -15.76 8.55 -7.45
CA ILE A 93 -16.88 7.74 -7.91
C ILE A 93 -17.57 8.39 -9.12
N ASN A 94 -17.75 9.71 -9.11
CA ASN A 94 -18.34 10.47 -10.20
C ASN A 94 -18.04 11.98 -10.04
N ASP A 95 -18.41 12.72 -11.08
CA ASP A 95 -18.58 14.16 -11.08
C ASP A 95 -19.91 14.52 -11.78
N VAL A 96 -20.48 15.66 -11.41
CA VAL A 96 -21.79 16.11 -11.91
C VAL A 96 -21.79 16.43 -13.41
N TYR A 97 -20.64 16.83 -13.98
CA TYR A 97 -20.50 17.19 -15.39
C TYR A 97 -19.76 16.11 -16.19
N ALA A 98 -18.75 15.48 -15.62
CA ALA A 98 -17.92 14.49 -16.30
C ALA A 98 -18.48 13.05 -16.23
N GLY A 99 -19.47 12.80 -15.35
CA GLY A 99 -20.08 11.48 -15.19
C GLY A 99 -19.28 10.56 -14.27
N ASP A 100 -19.31 9.26 -14.52
CA ASP A 100 -18.66 8.27 -13.66
C ASP A 100 -17.13 8.42 -13.68
N GLY A 101 -16.53 8.38 -12.49
CA GLY A 101 -15.09 8.33 -12.32
C GLY A 101 -14.57 6.89 -12.30
N PHE A 102 -13.27 6.73 -12.55
CA PHE A 102 -12.64 5.40 -12.55
C PHE A 102 -12.72 4.73 -11.18
N GLY A 103 -12.70 5.52 -10.09
CA GLY A 103 -12.85 5.05 -8.71
C GLY A 103 -14.20 4.38 -8.44
N LYS A 104 -15.24 4.60 -9.26
CA LYS A 104 -16.52 3.88 -9.15
C LYS A 104 -16.36 2.36 -9.23
N LYS A 105 -15.33 1.88 -9.93
CA LYS A 105 -15.05 0.45 -10.06
C LYS A 105 -14.60 -0.17 -8.74
N PHE A 106 -14.04 0.59 -7.81
CA PHE A 106 -13.42 0.03 -6.61
C PHE A 106 -14.45 -0.61 -5.68
N SER A 107 -15.64 -0.02 -5.57
CA SER A 107 -16.73 -0.53 -4.74
C SER A 107 -17.44 -1.76 -5.34
N SER A 108 -17.28 -2.02 -6.63
CA SER A 108 -17.86 -3.19 -7.31
C SER A 108 -16.90 -4.38 -7.42
N LEU A 109 -15.65 -4.22 -6.94
CA LEU A 109 -14.69 -5.32 -6.89
C LEU A 109 -15.17 -6.41 -5.94
N THR A 110 -14.87 -7.65 -6.28
CA THR A 110 -15.19 -8.82 -5.45
C THR A 110 -13.92 -9.57 -5.09
N PRO A 111 -13.91 -10.31 -3.95
CA PRO A 111 -12.78 -11.16 -3.59
C PRO A 111 -12.38 -12.09 -4.74
N GLY A 112 -11.09 -12.11 -5.06
CA GLY A 112 -10.52 -12.82 -6.21
C GLY A 112 -10.33 -11.97 -7.46
N SER A 113 -10.90 -10.76 -7.54
CA SER A 113 -10.66 -9.84 -8.65
C SER A 113 -9.18 -9.46 -8.74
N ILE A 114 -8.64 -9.36 -9.95
CA ILE A 114 -7.24 -8.98 -10.18
C ILE A 114 -7.15 -7.53 -10.62
N VAL A 115 -6.26 -6.79 -9.97
CA VAL A 115 -5.90 -5.42 -10.34
C VAL A 115 -4.39 -5.36 -10.56
N VAL A 116 -3.96 -4.55 -11.51
CA VAL A 116 -2.54 -4.44 -11.88
C VAL A 116 -2.10 -2.98 -11.82
N LEU A 117 -1.00 -2.72 -11.12
CA LEU A 117 -0.29 -1.45 -11.19
C LEU A 117 0.89 -1.58 -12.13
N THR A 118 1.07 -0.61 -13.01
CA THR A 118 2.23 -0.52 -13.90
C THR A 118 3.09 0.66 -13.48
N GLY A 119 4.38 0.42 -13.26
CA GLY A 119 5.37 1.42 -12.91
C GLY A 119 5.86 2.22 -14.09
N ALA A 120 6.48 3.37 -13.81
CA ALA A 120 7.13 4.20 -14.82
C ALA A 120 8.30 3.50 -15.55
N ASP A 121 8.82 2.42 -14.99
CA ASP A 121 9.82 1.52 -15.57
C ASP A 121 9.22 0.42 -16.45
N GLY A 122 7.89 0.34 -16.54
CA GLY A 122 7.14 -0.68 -17.28
C GLY A 122 6.96 -1.99 -16.52
N GLN A 123 7.39 -2.09 -15.26
CA GLN A 123 7.13 -3.27 -14.45
C GLN A 123 5.67 -3.32 -14.02
N GLU A 124 5.09 -4.51 -14.01
CA GLU A 124 3.70 -4.74 -13.58
C GLU A 124 3.67 -5.48 -12.24
N TRP A 125 2.76 -5.07 -11.36
CA TRP A 125 2.50 -5.71 -10.08
C TRP A 125 1.04 -6.07 -9.97
N SER A 126 0.76 -7.37 -9.87
CA SER A 126 -0.60 -7.90 -9.76
C SER A 126 -1.02 -8.05 -8.30
N TYR A 127 -2.25 -7.64 -8.00
CA TYR A 127 -2.86 -7.78 -6.69
C TYR A 127 -4.20 -8.49 -6.82
N ARG A 128 -4.51 -9.34 -5.84
CA ARG A 128 -5.80 -10.02 -5.72
C ARG A 128 -6.62 -9.35 -4.64
N ILE A 129 -7.81 -8.90 -4.98
CA ILE A 129 -8.77 -8.34 -4.02
C ILE A 129 -9.15 -9.40 -3.00
N ASP A 130 -9.08 -9.04 -1.72
CA ASP A 130 -9.43 -9.89 -0.60
C ASP A 130 -10.79 -9.50 -0.01
N THR A 131 -11.05 -8.18 0.12
CA THR A 131 -12.30 -7.63 0.65
C THR A 131 -12.54 -6.21 0.14
N VAL A 132 -13.79 -5.75 0.23
CA VAL A 132 -14.18 -4.35 0.09
C VAL A 132 -14.90 -3.96 1.37
N ASP A 133 -14.28 -3.08 2.14
CA ASP A 133 -14.78 -2.64 3.45
C ASP A 133 -15.35 -1.22 3.33
N GLN A 134 -16.49 -0.97 3.98
CA GLN A 134 -17.13 0.35 4.01
C GLN A 134 -16.82 1.05 5.33
N TYR A 135 -16.39 2.31 5.26
CA TYR A 135 -16.07 3.13 6.43
C TYR A 135 -16.82 4.46 6.38
N ARG A 136 -17.61 4.76 7.40
CA ARG A 136 -18.29 6.05 7.50
C ARG A 136 -17.28 7.19 7.58
N LYS A 137 -17.53 8.28 6.85
CA LYS A 137 -16.67 9.48 6.88
C LYS A 137 -16.71 10.26 8.18
N ASP A 138 -17.78 10.09 8.96
CA ASP A 138 -17.88 10.60 10.34
C ASP A 138 -17.28 9.65 11.39
N GLY A 139 -16.78 8.50 10.94
CA GLY A 139 -16.16 7.47 11.77
C GLY A 139 -14.64 7.39 11.60
N GLU A 140 -14.06 6.31 12.13
CA GLU A 140 -12.63 6.06 12.07
C GLU A 140 -12.25 5.33 10.78
N LEU A 141 -11.36 5.96 10.00
CA LEU A 141 -10.65 5.27 8.93
C LEU A 141 -9.49 4.44 9.52
N PRO A 142 -9.11 3.31 8.88
CA PRO A 142 -8.02 2.46 9.35
C PRO A 142 -6.64 3.06 9.00
N VAL A 143 -6.34 4.25 9.53
CA VAL A 143 -5.18 5.07 9.14
C VAL A 143 -3.86 4.33 9.36
N GLU A 144 -3.73 3.57 10.45
CA GLU A 144 -2.53 2.79 10.74
C GLU A 144 -2.28 1.70 9.69
N ARG A 145 -3.36 1.10 9.15
CA ARG A 145 -3.27 0.11 8.08
C ARG A 145 -2.94 0.78 6.74
N LEU A 146 -3.52 1.94 6.47
CA LEU A 146 -3.29 2.72 5.26
C LEU A 146 -1.86 3.27 5.18
N ASN A 147 -1.31 3.71 6.31
CA ASN A 147 0.03 4.31 6.41
C ASN A 147 1.11 3.30 6.83
N ARG A 148 0.84 2.00 6.67
CA ARG A 148 1.77 0.95 7.06
C ARG A 148 2.93 0.88 6.06
N MET A 149 4.17 0.84 6.54
CA MET A 149 5.38 0.68 5.71
C MET A 149 6.08 -0.67 5.88
N ASP A 150 5.58 -1.51 6.78
CA ASP A 150 6.09 -2.84 7.10
C ASP A 150 5.04 -3.94 6.84
N GLY A 151 5.39 -5.18 7.20
CA GLY A 151 4.55 -6.35 6.97
C GLY A 151 4.37 -6.68 5.48
N PRO A 152 3.42 -7.57 5.14
CA PRO A 152 3.17 -7.94 3.74
C PRO A 152 2.72 -6.75 2.89
N GLU A 153 3.20 -6.68 1.65
CA GLU A 153 2.74 -5.71 0.66
C GLU A 153 1.24 -5.85 0.42
N THR A 154 0.51 -4.75 0.59
CA THR A 154 -0.94 -4.66 0.41
C THR A 154 -1.26 -3.47 -0.49
N LEU A 155 -2.31 -3.57 -1.29
CA LEU A 155 -2.89 -2.45 -2.03
C LEU A 155 -4.24 -2.08 -1.42
N ALA A 156 -4.47 -0.77 -1.25
CA ALA A 156 -5.74 -0.20 -0.84
C ALA A 156 -6.27 0.74 -1.95
N LEU A 157 -7.43 0.42 -2.51
CA LEU A 157 -8.14 1.27 -3.47
C LEU A 157 -9.29 1.97 -2.77
N ILE A 158 -9.26 3.30 -2.70
CA ILE A 158 -10.20 4.12 -1.92
C ILE A 158 -11.09 4.94 -2.86
N THR A 159 -12.40 4.87 -2.67
CA THR A 159 -13.38 5.72 -3.35
C THR A 159 -14.46 6.20 -2.38
N CYS A 160 -15.25 7.18 -2.79
CA CYS A 160 -16.50 7.52 -2.08
C CYS A 160 -17.52 6.38 -2.23
N GLY A 161 -18.24 6.06 -1.15
CA GLY A 161 -19.24 4.99 -1.08
C GLY A 161 -20.47 5.37 -0.24
N GLY A 162 -21.43 4.47 -0.11
CA GLY A 162 -22.67 4.73 0.63
C GLY A 162 -23.65 5.66 -0.10
N GLU A 163 -24.64 6.19 0.63
CA GLU A 163 -25.62 7.11 0.07
C GLU A 163 -25.03 8.51 -0.20
N PHE A 164 -25.54 9.17 -1.24
CA PHE A 164 -25.25 10.58 -1.47
C PHE A 164 -26.05 11.45 -0.49
N VAL A 165 -25.34 12.10 0.42
CA VAL A 165 -25.87 12.94 1.50
C VAL A 165 -25.70 14.45 1.22
N GLY A 166 -25.12 14.80 0.07
CA GLY A 166 -25.01 16.19 -0.39
C GLY A 166 -23.78 16.94 0.16
N PRO A 167 -23.51 18.15 -0.37
CA PRO A 167 -22.34 18.93 0.05
C PRO A 167 -22.41 19.38 1.52
N PRO A 168 -21.26 19.53 2.20
CA PRO A 168 -19.90 19.32 1.66
C PRO A 168 -19.44 17.85 1.68
N LEU A 169 -20.17 16.95 2.34
CA LEU A 169 -19.73 15.57 2.59
C LEU A 169 -19.77 14.68 1.33
N GLY A 170 -20.70 14.99 0.43
CA GLY A 170 -20.94 14.25 -0.80
C GLY A 170 -21.59 12.91 -0.50
N TYR A 171 -20.77 11.90 -0.35
CA TYR A 171 -21.16 10.53 -0.01
C TYR A 171 -20.85 10.24 1.46
N GLU A 172 -21.67 9.46 2.16
CA GLU A 172 -21.49 9.24 3.60
C GLU A 172 -20.31 8.33 3.96
N ASP A 173 -19.87 7.45 3.05
CA ASP A 173 -18.83 6.47 3.31
C ASP A 173 -17.62 6.62 2.38
N ASN A 174 -16.53 5.97 2.77
CA ASN A 174 -15.43 5.58 1.89
C ASN A 174 -15.45 4.05 1.76
N ASP A 175 -15.44 3.57 0.53
CA ASP A 175 -15.23 2.16 0.24
C ASP A 175 -13.73 1.93 0.01
N ILE A 176 -13.17 0.94 0.72
CA ILE A 176 -11.77 0.55 0.59
C ILE A 176 -11.68 -0.91 0.13
N ALA A 177 -11.23 -1.11 -1.10
CA ALA A 177 -10.91 -2.44 -1.60
C ALA A 177 -9.46 -2.78 -1.21
N TRP A 178 -9.30 -3.82 -0.40
CA TRP A 178 -8.02 -4.32 0.05
C TRP A 178 -7.57 -5.49 -0.82
N ALA A 179 -6.31 -5.49 -1.22
CA ALA A 179 -5.74 -6.54 -2.05
C ALA A 179 -4.34 -6.97 -1.61
N THR A 180 -4.08 -8.27 -1.66
CA THR A 180 -2.77 -8.85 -1.40
C THR A 180 -1.98 -8.97 -2.69
N ARG A 181 -0.69 -8.64 -2.63
CA ARG A 181 0.24 -8.82 -3.75
C ARG A 181 0.30 -10.29 -4.18
N ILE A 182 0.19 -10.54 -5.48
CA ILE A 182 0.49 -11.85 -6.07
C ILE A 182 2.01 -11.88 -6.32
N PRO A 183 2.74 -12.83 -5.72
CA PRO A 183 4.17 -12.98 -5.99
C PRO A 183 4.42 -13.36 -7.44
N ASP A 184 5.48 -12.82 -8.03
CA ASP A 184 5.93 -13.25 -9.34
C ASP A 184 6.41 -14.70 -9.24
N LEU A 185 5.89 -15.58 -10.11
CA LEU A 185 6.36 -16.96 -10.19
C LEU A 185 7.72 -16.96 -10.89
N SER A 186 8.80 -17.11 -10.12
CA SER A 186 10.16 -17.36 -10.62
C SER A 186 10.32 -18.77 -11.17
#